data_AF-A0A699RXF3-F1
#
_entry.id   AF-A0A699RXF3-F1
#
_cell.length_a   1.000
_cell.length_b   1.000
_cell.length_c   1.000
_cell.angle_alpha   90.00
_cell.angle_beta   90.00
_cell.angle_gamma   90.00
#
_symmetry.space_group_name_H-M   'P 1'
#
loop_
_entity.id
_entity.type
_entity.pdbx_description
1 polymer ?
#
loop_
_entity_poly.entity_id
_entity_poly.type
_entity_poly.pdbx_seq_one_letter_code
_entity_poly.pdbx_strand_id
1 'polypeptide(L)' 'MVGAGVFVTSGTASHDKAGPAVILSYAIAGLSALLSAFCYTEFAVHMPVAGGAFSYIRVTFGEFTAFLVGANLVMDY' A
#
# COMPACT_ATOMS: atom_id res chain seq x y z
N MET A 1 -8.07 2.41 3.55
CA MET A 1 -8.05 3.44 4.60
C MET A 1 -8.68 4.71 4.05
N VAL A 2 -9.53 5.39 4.83
CA VAL A 2 -10.03 6.72 4.50
C VAL A 2 -9.07 7.73 5.13
N GLY A 3 -8.48 8.61 4.33
CA GLY A 3 -7.49 9.58 4.78
C GLY A 3 -7.55 10.87 3.96
N ALA A 4 -6.70 11.84 4.31
CA ALA A 4 -6.68 13.17 3.69
C ALA A 4 -6.54 13.12 2.15
N GLY A 5 -5.88 12.10 1.60
CA GLY A 5 -5.75 11.89 0.16
C GLY A 5 -7.09 11.84 -0.58
N VAL A 6 -8.09 11.11 -0.07
CA VAL A 6 -9.40 11.00 -0.74
C VAL A 6 -10.13 12.34 -0.83
N PHE A 7 -9.94 13.24 0.14
CA PHE A 7 -10.63 14.53 0.18
C PHE A 7 -9.86 15.65 -0.52
N VAL A 8 -8.52 15.64 -0.45
CA VAL A 8 -7.68 16.74 -0.95
C VAL A 8 -7.06 16.42 -2.30
N THR A 9 -6.55 15.19 -2.51
CA THR A 9 -5.87 14.83 -3.77
C THR A 9 -6.82 14.46 -4.90
N SER A 10 -8.06 14.04 -4.59
CA SER A 10 -9.08 13.81 -5.63
C SER A 10 -9.41 15.08 -6.40
N GLY A 11 -9.59 16.21 -5.69
CA GLY A 11 -9.93 17.49 -6.30
C GLY A 11 -8.80 18.04 -7.18
N THR A 12 -7.55 17.98 -6.72
CA THR A 12 -6.39 18.41 -7.52
C THR A 12 -6.09 17.45 -8.66
N ALA A 13 -6.22 16.13 -8.48
CA ALA A 13 -6.03 15.15 -9.56
C ALA A 13 -7.10 15.25 -10.66
N SER A 14 -8.35 15.56 -10.30
CA SER A 14 -9.43 15.82 -11.26
C SER A 14 -9.21 17.10 -12.05
N HIS A 15 -8.70 18.16 -11.42
CA HIS A 15 -8.54 19.47 -12.07
C HIS A 15 -7.30 19.52 -12.98
N ASP A 16 -6.15 19.00 -12.54
CA ASP A 16 -4.86 19.17 -13.25
C ASP A 16 -4.45 17.99 -14.13
N LYS A 17 -4.91 16.75 -13.83
CA LYS A 17 -4.36 15.53 -14.47
C LYS A 17 -5.35 14.71 -15.29
N ALA A 18 -6.56 14.45 -14.81
CA ALA A 18 -7.43 13.42 -15.41
C ALA A 18 -8.79 13.90 -15.91
N GLY A 19 -9.29 15.07 -15.48
CA GLY A 19 -10.65 15.51 -15.79
C GLY A 19 -11.71 14.45 -15.40
N PRO A 20 -12.76 14.20 -16.20
CA PRO A 20 -13.79 13.20 -15.89
C PRO A 20 -13.28 11.75 -15.86
N ALA A 21 -12.06 11.47 -16.37
CA ALA A 21 -11.46 10.13 -16.38
C ALA A 21 -10.82 9.72 -15.03
N VAL A 22 -10.87 10.58 -13.99
CA VAL A 22 -10.31 10.26 -12.66
C VAL A 22 -10.89 8.97 -12.07
N ILE A 23 -12.15 8.65 -12.41
CA ILE A 23 -12.85 7.44 -11.96
C ILE A 23 -12.14 6.19 -12.50
N LEU A 24 -11.65 6.23 -13.75
CA LEU A 24 -10.91 5.12 -14.34
C LEU A 24 -9.56 4.92 -13.64
N SER A 25 -8.86 6.01 -13.32
CA SER A 25 -7.61 5.96 -12.53
C SER A 25 -7.84 5.38 -11.13
N TYR A 26 -8.93 5.78 -10.45
CA TYR A 26 -9.31 5.22 -9.16
C TYR A 26 -9.70 3.73 -9.24
N ALA A 27 -10.37 3.31 -10.31
CA ALA A 27 -10.71 1.91 -10.53
C ALA A 27 -9.46 1.03 -10.68
N ILE A 28 -8.48 1.49 -11.48
CA ILE A 28 -7.21 0.77 -11.68
C ILE A 28 -6.38 0.75 -10.38
N ALA A 29 -6.30 1.88 -9.67
CA ALA A 29 -5.62 1.95 -8.38
C ALA A 29 -6.28 1.04 -7.33
N GLY A 30 -7.61 1.00 -7.30
CA GLY A 30 -8.39 0.10 -6.44
C GLY A 30 -8.12 -1.37 -6.75
N LEU A 31 -8.05 -1.73 -8.03
CA LEU A 31 -7.73 -3.10 -8.44
C LEU A 31 -6.30 -3.50 -8.03
N SER A 32 -5.32 -2.62 -8.22
CA SER A 32 -3.94 -2.83 -7.73
C SER A 32 -3.87 -3.01 -6.21
N ALA A 33 -4.63 -2.20 -5.46
CA ALA A 33 -4.72 -2.33 -4.01
C ALA A 33 -5.37 -3.65 -3.57
N LEU A 34 -6.39 -4.13 -4.29
CA LEU A 34 -7.03 -5.42 -4.03
C LEU A 34 -6.06 -6.59 -4.25
N LEU A 35 -5.29 -6.57 -5.34
CA LEU A 35 -4.26 -7.58 -5.59
C LEU A 35 -3.21 -7.59 -4.46
N SER A 36 -2.74 -6.40 -4.05
CA SER A 36 -1.79 -6.28 -2.94
C SER A 36 -2.39 -6.78 -1.62
N ALA A 37 -3.66 -6.52 -1.35
CA ALA A 37 -4.36 -7.02 -0.18
C ALA A 37 -4.47 -8.56 -0.20
N PHE A 38 -4.68 -9.16 -1.37
CA PHE A 38 -4.69 -10.62 -1.52
C PHE A 38 -3.32 -11.22 -1.18
N CYS A 39 -2.24 -10.66 -1.70
CA CYS A 39 -0.88 -11.08 -1.36
C CYS A 39 -0.57 -10.93 0.14
N TYR A 40 -0.97 -9.80 0.74
CA TYR A 40 -0.79 -9.60 2.18
C TYR A 40 -1.62 -10.58 3.02
N THR A 41 -2.82 -10.93 2.56
CA THR A 41 -3.68 -11.90 3.25
C THR A 41 -3.06 -13.29 3.25
N GLU A 42 -2.45 -13.71 2.14
CA GLU A 42 -1.72 -14.98 2.06
C GLU A 42 -0.58 -15.02 3.09
N PHE A 43 0.23 -13.95 3.17
CA PHE A 43 1.28 -13.86 4.19
C PHE A 43 0.72 -13.86 5.63
N ALA A 44 -0.39 -13.17 5.87
CA ALA A 44 -1.04 -13.13 7.18
C ALA A 44 -1.62 -14.49 7.63
N VAL A 45 -2.11 -15.30 6.67
CA VAL A 45 -2.60 -16.66 6.95
C VAL A 45 -1.43 -17.61 7.23
N HIS A 46 -0.32 -17.48 6.49
CA HIS A 46 0.86 -18.32 6.69
C HIS A 46 1.60 -18.04 8.01
N MET A 47 1.52 -16.83 8.56
CA MET A 47 2.21 -16.44 9.78
C MET A 47 1.28 -15.59 10.68
N PRO A 48 0.51 -16.21 11.59
CA PRO A 48 -0.43 -15.51 12.48
C PRO A 48 0.32 -14.91 13.69
N VAL A 49 1.38 -14.14 13.42
CA VAL A 49 2.13 -13.41 14.44
C VAL A 49 1.75 -11.95 14.39
N ALA A 50 1.67 -11.30 15.56
CA ALA A 50 1.43 -9.86 15.65
C ALA A 50 2.66 -9.09 15.14
N GLY A 51 2.79 -8.96 13.82
CA GLY A 51 3.89 -8.27 13.16
C GLY A 51 3.43 -7.70 11.82
N GLY A 52 3.66 -6.40 11.61
CA GLY A 52 3.32 -5.72 10.36
C GLY A 52 4.23 -6.14 9.18
N ALA A 53 4.21 -5.35 8.11
CA ALA A 53 5.02 -5.56 6.88
C ALA A 53 6.49 -5.93 7.15
N PHE A 54 7.08 -5.34 8.20
CA PHE A 54 8.46 -5.61 8.62
C PHE A 54 8.68 -7.06 9.08
N SER A 55 7.73 -7.65 9.81
CA SER A 55 7.87 -9.02 10.31
C SER A 55 7.73 -10.05 9.18
N TYR A 56 6.83 -9.82 8.22
CA TYR A 56 6.68 -10.70 7.06
C TYR A 56 7.95 -10.71 6.20
N ILE A 57 8.54 -9.53 5.95
CA ILE A 57 9.72 -9.41 5.06
C ILE A 57 11.01 -9.91 5.74
N ARG A 58 11.15 -9.77 7.07
CA ARG A 58 12.25 -10.40 7.84
C ARG A 58 12.28 -11.91 7.64
N VAL A 59 11.12 -12.57 7.65
CA VAL A 59 11.03 -14.04 7.58
C VAL A 59 11.19 -14.54 6.15
N THR A 60 10.63 -13.85 5.15
CA THR A 60 10.67 -14.32 3.75
C THR A 60 11.95 -13.95 3.01
N PHE A 61 12.51 -12.76 3.23
CA PHE A 61 13.63 -12.21 2.43
C PHE A 61 14.92 -11.98 3.22
N GLY A 62 14.94 -12.30 4.51
CA GLY A 62 16.12 -12.16 5.37
C GLY A 62 16.36 -10.72 5.86
N GLU A 63 17.50 -10.54 6.53
CA GLU A 63 17.76 -9.39 7.37
C GLU A 63 18.02 -8.07 6.61
N PHE A 64 18.66 -8.17 5.44
CA PHE A 64 19.03 -7.00 4.62
C PHE A 64 17.82 -6.32 3.98
N THR A 65 16.94 -7.11 3.37
CA THR A 65 15.71 -6.61 2.74
C THR A 65 14.75 -6.03 3.78
N ALA A 66 14.69 -6.65 4.97
CA ALA A 66 13.92 -6.11 6.07
C ALA A 66 14.44 -4.76 6.57
N PHE A 67 15.77 -4.57 6.65
CA PHE A 67 16.35 -3.28 7.03
C PHE A 67 15.95 -2.17 6.05
N LEU A 68 15.97 -2.44 4.74
CA LEU A 68 15.54 -1.49 3.72
C LEU A 68 14.06 -1.11 3.84
N VAL A 69 13.20 -2.09 4.12
CA VAL A 69 11.76 -1.81 4.31
C VAL A 69 11.50 -1.10 5.62
N GLY A 70 12.20 -1.45 6.70
CA GLY A 70 12.12 -0.71 7.97
C GLY A 70 12.54 0.75 7.82
N ALA A 71 13.62 1.01 7.07
CA ALA A 71 14.07 2.37 6.78
C ALA A 71 13.06 3.16 5.95
N ASN A 72 12.43 2.53 4.94
CA ASN A 72 11.34 3.16 4.19
C ASN A 72 10.13 3.45 5.08
N LEU A 73 9.75 2.51 5.96
CA LEU A 73 8.60 2.68 6.85
C LEU A 73 8.80 3.85 7.81
N VAL A 74 10.01 4.05 8.33
CA VAL A 74 10.37 5.20 9.20
C VAL A 74 10.29 6.53 8.45
N MET A 75 10.56 6.54 7.15
CA MET A 75 10.53 7.75 6.33
C MET A 75 9.12 8.06 5.79
N ASP A 76 8.27 7.04 5.68
CA ASP A 76 6.87 7.15 5.25
C ASP A 76 5.93 7.62 6.38
N TYR A 77 6.24 7.24 7.63
CA TYR A 77 5.56 7.73 8.85
C TYR A 77 5.88 9.20 9.14
#